data_AF-A0AAU3G9J3-F1
#
_entry.id   AF-A0AAU3G9J3-F1
#
_cell.length_a   1.000
_cell.length_b   1.000
_cell.length_c   1.000
_cell.angle_alpha   90.00
_cell.angle_beta   90.00
_cell.angle_gamma   90.00
#
_symmetry.space_group_name_H-M   'P 1'
#
loop_
_entity.id
_entity.type
_entity.pdbx_description
1 polymer ?
#
loop_
_entity_poly.entity_id
_entity_poly.type
_entity_poly.pdbx_seq_one_letter_code
_entity_poly.pdbx_strand_id
1 'polypeptide(L)' 'MNISKTAHLPVSLAADELLRDITYVWPIAQSVPDDERCRQPGSAFRHGLAAPEGATRFDQILAMLGRSPA' A
#
# COMPACT_ATOMS: atom_id res chain seq x y z
N MET A 1 2.95 -36.60 -7.31
CA MET A 1 3.60 -35.28 -7.36
C MET A 1 2.50 -34.26 -7.06
N ASN A 2 2.33 -33.88 -5.79
CA ASN A 2 1.19 -33.05 -5.36
C ASN A 2 1.65 -31.63 -5.04
N ILE A 3 0.95 -30.70 -5.66
CA ILE A 3 1.14 -29.26 -5.75
C ILE A 3 0.64 -28.54 -4.49
N SER A 4 1.44 -27.55 -4.08
CA SER A 4 1.08 -26.31 -3.38
C SER A 4 0.24 -26.39 -2.10
N LYS A 5 0.93 -26.40 -0.95
CA LYS A 5 0.37 -25.96 0.32
C LYS A 5 0.31 -24.42 0.31
N THR A 6 -0.79 -23.88 -0.19
CA THR A 6 -1.15 -22.47 -0.04
C THR A 6 -1.29 -22.18 1.45
N ALA A 7 -0.31 -21.49 2.04
CA ALA A 7 -0.41 -20.97 3.40
C ALA A 7 -1.49 -19.89 3.40
N HIS A 8 -2.70 -20.27 3.82
CA HIS A 8 -3.78 -19.37 4.14
C HIS A 8 -3.40 -18.67 5.45
N LEU A 9 -2.57 -17.63 5.37
CA LEU A 9 -2.27 -16.79 6.52
C LEU A 9 -3.60 -16.26 7.08
N PRO A 10 -3.93 -16.49 8.36
CA PRO A 10 -5.05 -15.80 8.96
C PRO A 10 -4.66 -14.32 9.04
N VAL A 11 -5.34 -13.47 8.26
CA VAL A 11 -5.26 -12.01 8.41
C VAL A 11 -5.98 -11.65 9.69
N SER A 12 -5.32 -11.90 10.82
CA SER A 12 -5.64 -11.36 12.12
C SER A 12 -4.32 -11.01 12.79
N LEU A 13 -3.55 -10.15 12.11
CA LEU A 13 -2.48 -9.39 12.76
C LEU A 13 -3.14 -8.60 13.89
N ALA A 14 -2.62 -8.73 15.10
CA ALA A 14 -3.04 -7.88 16.19
C ALA A 14 -2.93 -6.42 15.73
N ALA A 15 -3.91 -5.57 16.07
CA ALA A 15 -3.96 -4.19 15.59
C ALA A 15 -2.64 -3.43 15.84
N ASP A 16 -1.93 -3.76 16.91
CA ASP A 16 -0.62 -3.20 17.26
C ASP A 16 0.52 -3.61 16.30
N GLU A 17 0.48 -4.84 15.77
CA GLU A 17 1.46 -5.34 14.80
C GLU A 17 1.24 -4.69 13.43
N LEU A 18 -0.03 -4.59 13.02
CA LEU A 18 -0.43 -3.83 11.83
C LEU A 18 -0.05 -2.35 11.91
N LEU A 19 -0.26 -1.72 13.08
CA LEU A 19 0.10 -0.32 13.31
C LEU A 19 1.62 -0.11 13.23
N ARG A 20 2.40 -1.07 13.76
CA ARG A 20 3.86 -1.06 13.66
C ARG A 20 4.31 -1.16 12.20
N ASP A 21 3.72 -2.06 11.43
CA ASP A 21 4.06 -2.23 10.01
C ASP A 21 3.70 -1.00 9.19
N ILE A 22 2.53 -0.41 9.41
CA ILE A 22 2.11 0.84 8.77
C ILE A 22 3.09 1.99 9.06
N THR A 23 3.62 2.05 10.29
CA THR A 23 4.61 3.08 10.69
C THR A 23 5.92 2.91 9.91
N TYR A 24 6.37 1.68 9.69
CA TYR A 24 7.58 1.39 8.90
C TYR A 24 7.39 1.64 7.39
N VAL A 25 6.21 1.36 6.85
CA VAL A 25 5.93 1.53 5.42
C VAL A 25 5.74 2.99 5.04
N TRP A 26 5.25 3.83 5.96
CA TRP A 26 5.00 5.24 5.70
C TRP A 26 6.18 6.01 5.04
N PRO A 27 7.42 6.01 5.57
CA PRO A 27 8.53 6.72 4.95
C PRO A 27 8.89 6.19 3.56
N ILE A 28 8.66 4.89 3.30
CA ILE A 28 8.90 4.28 1.99
C ILE A 28 7.90 4.86 0.98
N ALA A 29 6.62 4.92 1.34
CA ALA A 29 5.58 5.49 0.50
C ALA A 29 5.85 6.98 0.18
N GLN A 30 6.31 7.78 1.16
CA GLN A 30 6.67 9.19 0.93
C GLN A 30 7.86 9.37 -0.01
N SER A 31 8.71 8.36 -0.12
CA SER A 31 9.91 8.41 -0.96
C SER A 31 9.62 8.05 -2.42
N VAL A 32 8.41 7.56 -2.73
CA VAL A 32 8.00 7.26 -4.11
C VAL A 32 7.80 8.58 -4.85
N PRO A 33 8.56 8.88 -5.92
CA PRO A 33 8.38 10.09 -6.69
C PRO A 33 7.03 10.05 -7.43
N ASP A 34 6.25 11.12 -7.28
CA ASP A 34 5.02 11.33 -8.04
C ASP A 34 5.32 12.20 -9.26
N ASP A 35 5.93 11.59 -10.29
CA ASP A 35 6.40 12.29 -11.48
C ASP A 35 5.93 11.62 -12.78
N GLU A 36 6.36 12.15 -13.93
CA GLU A 36 5.98 11.67 -15.27
C GLU A 36 6.22 10.15 -15.47
N ARG A 37 7.15 9.54 -14.75
CA ARG A 37 7.43 8.10 -14.82
C ARG A 37 6.19 7.28 -14.46
N CYS A 38 5.31 7.80 -13.62
CA CYS A 38 4.05 7.17 -13.24
C CYS A 38 3.05 7.01 -14.41
N ARG A 39 3.24 7.70 -15.54
CA ARG A 39 2.40 7.54 -16.75
C ARG A 39 2.95 6.52 -17.74
N GLN A 40 4.20 6.08 -17.57
CA GLN A 40 4.84 5.19 -18.51
C GLN A 40 4.22 3.79 -18.47
N PRO A 41 4.01 3.13 -19.62
CA PRO A 41 3.59 1.74 -19.66
C PRO A 41 4.53 0.85 -18.82
N GLY A 42 3.95 0.04 -17.93
CA GLY A 42 4.71 -0.85 -17.05
C GLY A 42 5.21 -0.20 -15.74
N SER A 43 4.84 1.05 -15.44
CA SER A 43 5.11 1.64 -14.12
C SER A 43 4.46 0.83 -12.99
N ALA A 44 5.21 0.55 -11.93
CA ALA A 44 4.71 -0.14 -10.75
C ALA A 44 3.70 0.70 -9.95
N PHE A 45 3.86 2.02 -10.00
CA PHE A 45 3.05 3.00 -9.28
C PHE A 45 2.34 3.95 -10.25
N ARG A 46 1.18 4.44 -9.82
CA ARG A 46 0.43 5.48 -10.53
C ARG A 46 0.63 6.81 -9.80
N HIS A 47 0.17 7.88 -10.43
CA HIS A 47 0.11 9.19 -9.78
C HIS A 47 -0.69 9.13 -8.48
N GLY A 48 -0.28 9.92 -7.49
CA GLY A 48 -0.97 10.02 -6.22
C GLY A 48 -2.44 10.42 -6.42
N LEU A 49 -3.31 9.82 -5.60
CA LEU A 49 -4.72 10.20 -5.50
C LEU A 49 -4.92 11.10 -4.28
N ALA A 50 -5.99 11.91 -4.31
CA ALA A 50 -6.44 12.62 -3.12
C ALA A 50 -6.96 11.60 -2.08
N ALA A 51 -6.40 11.62 -0.88
CA ALA A 51 -6.96 10.88 0.25
C ALA A 51 -8.19 11.62 0.79
N PRO A 52 -9.30 10.92 1.09
CA PRO A 52 -10.47 11.55 1.70
C PRO A 52 -10.14 12.07 3.11
N GLU A 53 -10.89 13.08 3.57
CA GLU A 53 -10.74 13.57 4.94
C GLU A 53 -11.03 12.46 5.95
N GLY A 54 -10.17 12.32 6.96
CA GLY A 54 -10.28 11.24 7.95
C GLY A 54 -9.81 9.87 7.46
N ALA A 55 -9.23 9.75 6.26
CA ALA A 55 -8.65 8.51 5.76
C ALA A 55 -7.66 7.91 6.76
N THR A 56 -7.73 6.58 6.93
CA THR A 56 -6.77 5.88 7.80
C THR A 56 -5.36 6.03 7.24
N ARG A 57 -4.35 5.78 8.08
CA ARG A 57 -2.96 5.88 7.63
C ARG A 57 -2.64 4.94 6.47
N PHE A 58 -3.27 3.76 6.46
CA PHE A 58 -3.13 2.82 5.37
C PHE A 58 -3.76 3.35 4.07
N ASP A 59 -4.96 3.94 4.16
CA ASP A 59 -5.63 4.53 2.99
C ASP A 59 -4.83 5.71 2.42
N GLN A 60 -4.18 6.49 3.27
CA GLN A 60 -3.26 7.55 2.84
C GLN A 60 -2.05 6.98 2.09
N ILE A 61 -1.47 5.86 2.56
CA ILE A 61 -0.38 5.17 1.86
C ILE A 61 -0.87 4.69 0.48
N LEU A 62 -2.03 4.05 0.42
CA LEU A 62 -2.59 3.56 -0.84
C LEU A 62 -2.83 4.71 -1.82
N ALA A 63 -3.43 5.81 -1.35
CA ALA A 63 -3.67 7.00 -2.15
C ALA A 63 -2.36 7.58 -2.70
N MET A 64 -1.30 7.69 -1.89
CA MET A 64 0.02 8.13 -2.34
C MET A 64 0.61 7.23 -3.42
N LEU A 65 0.38 5.92 -3.35
CA LEU A 65 0.83 4.94 -4.35
C LEU A 65 -0.11 4.85 -5.57
N GLY A 66 -1.07 5.77 -5.67
CA GLY A 66 -2.03 5.86 -6.76
C GLY A 66 -3.08 4.74 -6.77
N ARG A 67 -3.36 4.15 -5.60
CA ARG A 67 -4.35 3.09 -5.39
C ARG A 67 -5.56 3.66 -4.66
N SER A 68 -6.75 3.39 -5.20
CA SER A 68 -7.99 3.71 -4.49
C SER A 68 -8.11 2.80 -3.27
N PRO A 69 -8.39 3.35 -2.08
CA PRO A 69 -8.94 2.57 -0.97
C PRO A 69 -10.24 1.89 -1.42
N ALA A 70 -10.53 0.70 -0.89
CA ALA A 70 -11.75 -0.07 -1.15
C ALA A 70 -12.78 0.13 -0.02
#